data_AF-U2RXY5-F1
#
_entry.id   AF-U2RXY5-F1
#
_cell.length_a   1.000
_cell.length_b   1.000
_cell.length_c   1.000
_cell.angle_alpha   90.00
_cell.angle_beta   90.00
_cell.angle_gamma   90.00
#
_symmetry.space_group_name_H-M   'P 1'
#
loop_
_entity.id
_entity.type
_entity.pdbx_description
1 polymer ?
#
loop_
_entity_poly.entity_id
_entity_poly.type
_entity_poly.pdbx_seq_one_letter_code
_entity_poly.pdbx_strand_id
1 'polypeptide(L)'
;MEPMSSPTADPAPRRRGRPADVDPESVALLALRHFDEHGYEATTMDDIAELSGIGRRTLFRYFPSKPALVWGGMEPVVERMNAVLETAPDDEPVRDALARAITASLDLAPDAVEATRRRLRLLGS
;
A
#
# COMPACT_ATOMS: atom_id res chain seq x y z
N MET A 1 65.38 10.89 5.65
CA MET A 1 64.63 10.31 4.51
C MET A 1 63.37 9.70 5.09
N GLU A 2 62.31 10.51 5.21
CA GLU A 2 60.99 10.07 5.68
C GLU A 2 60.30 9.25 4.59
N PRO A 3 59.73 8.07 4.88
CA PRO A 3 58.67 7.52 4.07
C PRO A 3 57.32 8.02 4.59
N MET A 4 56.80 8.98 3.83
CA MET A 4 55.41 9.32 3.51
C MET A 4 54.32 8.46 4.19
N SER A 5 53.50 9.14 5.00
CA SER A 5 52.18 8.68 5.45
C SER A 5 51.25 8.39 4.26
N SER A 6 50.68 7.19 4.24
CA SER A 6 49.56 6.85 3.36
C SER A 6 48.30 7.65 3.76
N PRO A 7 47.56 8.24 2.80
CA PRO A 7 46.30 8.89 3.12
C PRO A 7 45.20 7.82 3.33
N THR A 8 44.65 7.77 4.54
CA THR A 8 43.38 7.10 4.82
C THR A 8 42.30 7.78 3.98
N ALA A 9 41.79 7.07 2.97
CA ALA A 9 40.66 7.55 2.18
C ALA A 9 39.41 7.64 3.05
N ASP A 10 38.89 8.85 3.20
CA ASP A 10 37.61 9.14 3.84
C ASP A 10 36.46 8.53 3.01
N PRO A 11 35.52 7.76 3.59
CA PRO A 11 34.42 7.19 2.83
C PRO A 11 33.51 8.29 2.26
N ALA A 12 33.36 8.29 0.93
CA ALA A 12 32.54 9.25 0.20
C ALA A 12 31.09 9.30 0.74
N PRO A 13 30.46 10.49 0.80
CA PRO A 13 29.11 10.65 1.31
C PRO A 13 28.13 9.87 0.44
N ARG A 14 27.38 8.96 1.07
CA ARG A 14 26.31 8.20 0.42
C ARG A 14 25.32 9.20 -0.18
N ARG A 15 25.27 9.27 -1.52
CA ARG A 15 24.30 10.08 -2.26
C ARG A 15 22.91 9.71 -1.76
N ARG A 16 22.26 10.66 -1.07
CA ARG A 16 20.86 10.58 -0.66
C ARG A 16 20.03 10.70 -1.94
N GLY A 17 19.94 9.59 -2.67
CA GLY A 17 19.16 9.49 -3.89
C GLY A 17 17.70 9.79 -3.57
N ARG A 18 17.04 10.51 -4.49
CA ARG A 18 15.58 10.64 -4.56
C ARG A 18 14.96 9.28 -4.20
N PRO A 19 14.03 9.20 -3.23
CA PRO A 19 13.40 7.93 -2.89
C PRO A 19 12.93 7.27 -4.17
N ALA A 20 13.18 5.95 -4.31
CA ALA A 20 12.42 5.16 -5.28
C ALA A 20 10.95 5.54 -5.11
N ASP A 21 10.24 5.79 -6.22
CA ASP A 21 8.84 6.14 -6.15
C ASP A 21 8.12 4.98 -5.45
N VAL A 22 7.76 5.18 -4.19
CA VAL A 22 7.15 4.13 -3.38
C VAL A 22 5.71 4.09 -3.84
N ASP A 23 5.36 3.05 -4.58
CA ASP A 23 3.97 2.76 -4.90
C ASP A 23 3.29 2.09 -3.68
N PRO A 24 2.40 2.80 -2.98
CA PRO A 24 1.72 2.24 -1.81
C PRO A 24 0.81 1.07 -2.18
N GLU A 25 0.24 1.03 -3.39
CA GLU A 25 -0.64 -0.05 -3.83
C GLU A 25 0.14 -1.36 -3.97
N SER A 26 1.31 -1.31 -4.61
CA SER A 26 2.23 -2.45 -4.68
C SER A 26 2.67 -2.96 -3.31
N VAL A 27 2.96 -2.06 -2.36
CA VAL A 27 3.35 -2.45 -0.99
C VAL A 27 2.17 -3.11 -0.24
N ALA A 28 0.96 -2.57 -0.38
CA ALA A 28 -0.24 -3.15 0.24
C ALA A 28 -0.55 -4.53 -0.33
N LEU A 29 -0.47 -4.71 -1.66
CA LEU A 29 -0.66 -6.01 -2.30
C LEU A 29 0.40 -7.03 -1.86
N LEU A 30 1.66 -6.61 -1.74
CA LEU A 30 2.75 -7.44 -1.23
C LEU A 30 2.50 -7.86 0.23
N ALA A 31 2.02 -6.95 1.08
CA ALA A 31 1.64 -7.29 2.44
C ALA A 31 0.46 -8.27 2.50
N LEU A 32 -0.56 -8.07 1.67
CA LEU A 32 -1.71 -8.99 1.57
C LEU A 32 -1.30 -10.40 1.15
N ARG A 33 -0.37 -10.54 0.18
CA ARG A 33 0.19 -11.85 -0.18
C ARG A 33 0.91 -12.49 1.00
N HIS A 34 1.70 -11.70 1.73
CA HIS A 34 2.44 -12.21 2.87
C HIS A 34 1.51 -12.62 4.03
N PHE A 35 0.42 -11.87 4.28
CA PHE A 35 -0.61 -12.25 5.25
C PHE A 35 -1.32 -13.56 4.88
N ASP A 36 -1.62 -13.77 3.59
CA ASP A 36 -2.22 -15.02 3.09
C ASP A 36 -1.29 -16.23 3.36
N GLU A 37 0.02 -16.05 3.21
CA GLU A 37 1.02 -17.13 3.31
C GLU A 37 1.46 -17.43 4.75
N HIS A 38 1.62 -16.40 5.58
CA HIS A 38 2.26 -16.50 6.90
C HIS A 38 1.28 -16.24 8.06
N GLY A 39 0.08 -15.76 7.75
CA GLY A 39 -0.94 -15.35 8.72
C GLY A 39 -0.73 -13.92 9.20
N TYR A 40 -1.82 -13.15 9.23
CA TYR A 40 -1.81 -11.74 9.62
C TYR A 40 -1.19 -11.50 11.00
N GLU A 41 -1.46 -12.36 11.99
CA GLU A 41 -0.92 -12.16 13.34
C GLU A 41 0.58 -12.45 13.48
N ALA A 42 1.12 -13.35 12.66
CA ALA A 42 2.54 -13.67 12.67
C ALA A 42 3.39 -12.62 11.94
N THR A 43 2.78 -11.81 11.06
CA THR A 43 3.48 -10.77 10.30
C THR A 43 3.64 -9.48 11.09
N THR A 44 4.84 -8.90 11.03
CA THR A 44 5.18 -7.59 11.58
C THR A 44 5.35 -6.52 10.49
N MET A 45 5.31 -5.24 10.89
CA MET A 45 5.64 -4.13 9.99
C MET A 45 7.10 -4.19 9.50
N ASP A 46 7.97 -4.85 10.25
CA ASP A 46 9.39 -4.97 9.92
C ASP A 46 9.61 -5.97 8.79
N ASP A 47 8.90 -7.10 8.84
CA ASP A 47 8.89 -8.10 7.75
C ASP A 47 8.44 -7.45 6.44
N ILE A 48 7.41 -6.61 6.49
CA ILE A 48 6.90 -5.89 5.30
C ILE A 48 7.89 -4.85 4.79
N ALA A 49 8.57 -4.12 5.68
CA ALA A 49 9.60 -3.16 5.29
C ALA A 49 10.77 -3.86 4.58
N GLU A 50 11.23 -4.99 5.13
CA GLU A 50 12.27 -5.82 4.52
C GLU A 50 11.82 -6.38 3.16
N LEU A 51 10.62 -6.97 3.11
CA LEU A 51 10.07 -7.60 1.91
C LEU A 51 9.83 -6.59 0.77
N SER A 52 9.43 -5.36 1.09
CA SER A 52 9.21 -4.29 0.11
C SER A 52 10.49 -3.53 -0.27
N GLY A 53 11.61 -3.77 0.42
CA GLY A 53 12.87 -3.07 0.20
C GLY A 53 12.84 -1.58 0.58
N ILE A 54 11.84 -1.14 1.35
CA ILE A 54 11.72 0.26 1.82
C ILE A 54 12.11 0.37 3.29
N GLY A 55 12.68 1.52 3.67
CA GLY A 55 13.03 1.75 5.07
C GLY A 55 11.79 1.81 5.98
N ARG A 56 11.89 1.26 7.19
CA ARG A 56 10.83 1.26 8.22
C ARG A 56 10.13 2.63 8.37
N ARG A 57 10.90 3.72 8.48
CA ARG A 57 10.36 5.09 8.60
C ARG A 57 9.51 5.50 7.39
N THR A 58 9.89 5.04 6.19
CA THR A 58 9.13 5.27 4.96
C THR A 58 7.86 4.44 4.96
N LEU A 59 7.91 3.16 5.36
CA LEU A 59 6.72 2.32 5.48
C LEU A 59 5.69 2.94 6.43
N PHE A 60 6.10 3.32 7.64
CA PHE A 60 5.21 3.95 8.63
C PHE A 60 4.64 5.31 8.20
N ARG A 61 5.30 6.01 7.27
CA ARG A 61 4.76 7.25 6.68
C ARG A 61 3.52 6.98 5.83
N TYR A 62 3.50 5.86 5.09
CA TYR A 62 2.37 5.48 4.25
C TYR A 62 1.35 4.62 5.00
N PHE A 63 1.82 3.77 5.91
CA PHE A 63 1.02 2.79 6.64
C PHE A 63 1.30 2.94 8.15
N PRO A 64 0.53 3.75 8.88
CA PRO A 64 0.78 4.01 10.30
C PRO A 64 0.61 2.77 11.18
N SER A 65 0.00 1.71 10.66
CA SER A 65 -0.27 0.47 11.39
C SER A 65 -0.37 -0.73 10.46
N LYS A 66 -0.27 -1.95 11.00
CA LYS A 66 -0.49 -3.21 10.26
C LYS A 66 -1.88 -3.28 9.61
N PRO A 67 -2.98 -2.88 10.27
CA PRO A 67 -4.29 -2.75 9.61
C PRO A 67 -4.30 -1.80 8.41
N ALA A 68 -3.50 -0.73 8.41
CA ALA A 68 -3.47 0.20 7.28
C ALA A 68 -2.97 -0.47 5.98
N LEU A 69 -2.11 -1.49 6.09
CA LEU A 69 -1.67 -2.29 4.93
C LEU A 69 -2.82 -3.07 4.30
N VAL A 70 -3.80 -3.49 5.11
CA VAL A 70 -5.00 -4.17 4.61
C VAL A 70 -5.83 -3.23 3.75
N TRP A 71 -5.81 -1.93 4.00
CA TRP A 71 -6.67 -0.97 3.28
C TRP A 71 -5.96 -0.14 2.20
N GLY A 72 -4.63 -0.25 2.07
CA GLY A 72 -3.87 0.54 1.10
C GLY A 72 -4.31 0.36 -0.35
N GLY A 73 -4.50 1.45 -1.09
CA GLY A 73 -4.97 1.39 -2.49
C GLY A 73 -6.49 1.22 -2.61
N MET A 74 -7.23 1.44 -1.52
CA MET A 74 -8.70 1.54 -1.55
C MET A 74 -9.18 2.96 -1.87
N GLU A 75 -8.31 3.96 -1.86
CA GLU A 75 -8.65 5.35 -2.19
C GLU A 75 -9.37 5.47 -3.54
N PRO A 76 -8.90 4.86 -4.66
CA PRO A 76 -9.61 4.96 -5.94
C PRO A 76 -11.00 4.31 -5.92
N VAL A 77 -11.17 3.26 -5.12
CA VAL A 77 -12.45 2.55 -4.94
C VAL A 77 -13.46 3.46 -4.24
N VAL A 78 -13.02 4.12 -3.16
CA VAL A 78 -13.83 5.07 -2.39
C VAL A 78 -14.14 6.32 -3.21
N GLU A 79 -13.16 6.87 -3.92
CA GLU A 79 -13.35 8.03 -4.79
C GLU A 79 -14.39 7.77 -5.88
N ARG A 80 -14.33 6.60 -6.54
CA ARG A 80 -15.30 6.24 -7.58
C ARG A 80 -16.70 6.03 -7.02
N MET A 81 -16.81 5.42 -5.85
CA MET A 81 -18.08 5.28 -5.15
C MET A 81 -18.68 6.64 -4.81
N ASN A 82 -17.87 7.54 -4.24
CA ASN A 82 -18.30 8.90 -3.88
C ASN A 82 -18.73 9.70 -5.10
N ALA A 83 -17.99 9.64 -6.21
CA ALA A 83 -18.34 10.34 -7.45
C ALA A 83 -19.74 9.95 -7.98
N VAL A 84 -20.14 8.68 -7.81
CA VAL A 84 -21.49 8.22 -8.19
C VAL A 84 -22.55 8.73 -7.22
N LEU A 85 -22.26 8.73 -5.92
CA LEU A 85 -23.20 9.16 -4.88
C LEU A 85 -23.41 10.68 -4.90
N GLU A 86 -22.36 11.46 -5.11
CA GLU A 86 -22.40 12.93 -5.21
C GLU A 86 -23.17 13.43 -6.44
N THR A 87 -23.31 12.58 -7.46
CA THR A 87 -24.04 12.90 -8.69
C THR A 87 -25.41 12.23 -8.77
N ALA A 88 -25.85 11.55 -7.70
CA ALA A 88 -27.15 10.91 -7.65
C ALA A 88 -28.29 11.96 -7.61
N PRO A 89 -29.35 11.82 -8.42
CA PRO A 89 -30.53 12.67 -8.34
C PRO A 89 -31.24 12.54 -6.98
N ASP A 90 -31.78 13.65 -6.47
CA ASP A 90 -32.51 13.67 -5.19
C ASP A 90 -33.76 12.78 -5.16
N ASP A 91 -34.35 12.51 -6.33
CA ASP A 91 -35.53 11.65 -6.50
C ASP A 91 -35.20 10.19 -6.82
N GLU A 92 -33.91 9.84 -6.93
CA GLU A 92 -33.47 8.47 -7.13
C GLU A 92 -33.65 7.65 -5.84
N PRO A 93 -34.19 6.42 -5.92
CA PRO A 93 -34.20 5.51 -4.77
C PRO A 93 -32.77 5.23 -4.28
N VAL A 94 -32.53 5.39 -2.97
CA VAL A 94 -31.21 5.15 -2.33
C VAL A 94 -30.61 3.80 -2.72
N ARG A 95 -31.45 2.77 -2.83
CA ARG A 95 -31.02 1.42 -3.24
C ARG A 95 -30.33 1.43 -4.61
N ASP A 96 -30.87 2.20 -5.55
CA ASP A 96 -30.40 2.21 -6.93
C ASP A 96 -29.12 3.05 -7.06
N ALA A 97 -29.06 4.20 -6.37
CA ALA A 97 -27.82 4.97 -6.21
C ALA A 97 -26.69 4.14 -5.59
N LEU A 98 -26.98 3.39 -4.52
CA LEU A 98 -26.02 2.48 -3.88
C LEU A 98 -25.61 1.34 -4.83
N ALA A 99 -26.54 0.74 -5.56
CA ALA A 99 -26.23 -0.33 -6.52
C ALA A 99 -25.28 0.17 -7.62
N ARG A 100 -25.51 1.38 -8.15
CA ARG A 100 -24.60 2.01 -9.12
C ARG A 100 -23.23 2.31 -8.50
N ALA A 101 -23.20 2.86 -7.29
CA ALA A 101 -21.96 3.22 -6.61
C ALA A 101 -21.09 1.99 -6.30
N ILE A 102 -21.70 0.90 -5.84
CA ILE A 102 -21.03 -0.39 -5.63
C ILE A 102 -20.56 -0.97 -6.98
N THR A 103 -21.39 -0.93 -8.02
CA THR A 103 -21.00 -1.45 -9.33
C THR A 103 -19.81 -0.69 -9.91
N ALA A 104 -19.81 0.64 -9.78
CA ALA A 104 -18.71 1.48 -10.24
C ALA A 104 -17.43 1.22 -9.44
N SER A 105 -17.52 1.05 -8.12
CA SER A 105 -16.34 0.80 -7.28
C SER A 105 -15.65 -0.54 -7.58
N LEU A 106 -16.39 -1.50 -8.16
CA LEU A 106 -15.88 -2.81 -8.58
C LEU A 106 -15.19 -2.80 -9.96
N ASP A 107 -15.19 -1.67 -10.68
CA ASP A 107 -14.38 -1.51 -11.90
C ASP A 107 -12.90 -1.32 -11.53
N LEU A 108 -12.22 -2.45 -11.33
CA LEU A 108 -10.89 -2.53 -10.75
C LEU A 108 -9.86 -2.96 -11.81
N ALA A 109 -8.66 -2.38 -11.72
CA ALA A 109 -7.50 -2.90 -12.41
C ALA A 109 -7.18 -4.35 -11.94
N PRO A 110 -6.53 -5.20 -12.76
CA PRO A 110 -6.24 -6.58 -12.40
C PRO A 110 -5.56 -6.77 -11.03
N ASP A 111 -4.58 -5.92 -10.71
CA ASP A 111 -3.86 -5.98 -9.42
C ASP A 111 -4.77 -5.57 -8.25
N ALA A 112 -5.67 -4.60 -8.46
CA ALA A 112 -6.67 -4.21 -7.48
C ALA A 112 -7.73 -5.31 -7.24
N VAL A 113 -8.07 -6.12 -8.26
CA VAL A 113 -8.91 -7.31 -8.09
C VAL A 113 -8.22 -8.35 -7.21
N GLU A 114 -6.92 -8.57 -7.43
CA GLU A 114 -6.12 -9.47 -6.62
C GLU A 114 -6.10 -9.04 -5.15
N ALA A 115 -5.80 -7.76 -4.91
CA ALA A 115 -5.75 -7.17 -3.57
C ALA A 115 -7.12 -7.24 -2.87
N THR A 116 -8.20 -6.91 -3.58
CA THR A 116 -9.57 -6.97 -3.07
C THR A 116 -9.97 -8.37 -2.63
N ARG A 117 -9.67 -9.40 -3.43
CA ARG A 117 -9.97 -10.79 -3.07
C ARG A 117 -9.22 -11.23 -1.81
N ARG A 118 -7.97 -10.81 -1.64
CA ARG A 118 -7.16 -11.12 -0.44
C ARG A 118 -7.73 -10.48 0.81
N ARG A 119 -8.09 -9.19 0.73
CA ARG A 119 -8.77 -8.48 1.82
C ARG A 119 -10.02 -9.20 2.28
N LEU A 120 -10.89 -9.59 1.34
CA LEU A 120 -12.14 -10.28 1.67
C LEU A 120 -11.90 -11.65 2.33
N ARG A 121 -10.87 -12.39 1.92
CA ARG A 121 -10.48 -13.64 2.60
C ARG A 121 -9.98 -13.37 4.01
N LEU A 122 -9.09 -12.39 4.16
CA LEU A 122 -8.50 -12.03 5.45
C LEU A 122 -9.53 -11.53 6.46
N LEU A 123 -10.54 -10.77 6.01
CA LEU A 123 -11.61 -10.28 6.88
C LEU A 123 -12.65 -11.35 7.24
N GLY A 124 -12.70 -12.44 6.46
CA GLY A 124 -13.63 -13.55 6.66
C GLY A 124 -13.05 -14.73 7.45
N SER A 125 -11.74 -14.69 7.78
CA SER A 125 -11.04 -15.72 8.58
C SER A 125 -11.05 -15.38 10.06
#